data_AF-A0A158ARB0-F1
#
_entry.id   AF-A0A158ARB0-F1
#
_cell.length_a   1.000
_cell.length_b   1.000
_cell.length_c   1.000
_cell.angle_alpha   90.00
_cell.angle_beta   90.00
_cell.angle_gamma   90.00
#
_symmetry.space_group_name_H-M   'P 1'
#
loop_
_entity.id
_entity.type
_entity.pdbx_description
1 polymer ?
#
loop_
_entity_poly.entity_id
_entity_poly.type
_entity_poly.pdbx_seq_one_letter_code
_entity_poly.pdbx_strand_id
1 'polypeptide(L)'
;MKGAYFHALITGLLQAMNVRVAETQHVTQTHSILALVAADLGVALVPRSAQSIHFDNVIFRPLVEAHAVNAELVLAWRDDTGNPVSETALRYLTEFFSTAAHSLP
;
A
#
# COMPACT_ATOMS: atom_id res chain seq x y z
N MET A 1 3.02 13.97 -4.91
CA MET A 1 3.63 13.45 -3.66
C MET A 1 3.06 12.06 -3.31
N LYS A 2 3.10 11.08 -4.24
CA LYS A 2 2.43 9.77 -4.07
C LYS A 2 3.33 8.65 -3.50
N GLY A 3 4.65 8.85 -3.47
CA GLY A 3 5.62 7.82 -3.05
C GLY A 3 6.17 7.94 -1.62
N ALA A 4 6.10 9.13 -1.02
CA ALA A 4 6.75 9.43 0.25
C ALA A 4 6.10 8.70 1.44
N TYR A 5 4.79 8.45 1.40
CA TYR A 5 4.05 7.83 2.50
C TYR A 5 4.48 6.37 2.73
N PHE A 6 4.44 5.54 1.69
CA PHE A 6 4.86 4.14 1.79
C PHE A 6 6.33 4.00 2.16
N HIS A 7 7.17 4.85 1.58
CA HIS A 7 8.58 4.91 1.95
C HIS A 7 8.75 5.22 3.45
N ALA A 8 8.06 6.26 3.96
CA ALA A 8 8.13 6.62 5.37
C ALA A 8 7.64 5.50 6.30
N LEU A 9 6.56 4.79 5.93
CA LEU A 9 6.08 3.63 6.69
C LEU A 9 7.11 2.50 6.73
N ILE A 10 7.72 2.17 5.59
CA ILE A 10 8.75 1.13 5.49
C ILE A 10 9.99 1.52 6.29
N THR A 11 10.49 2.75 6.10
CA THR A 11 11.65 3.25 6.86
C THR A 11 11.37 3.25 8.36
N GLY A 12 10.17 3.68 8.78
CA GLY A 12 9.76 3.67 10.19
C GLY A 12 9.70 2.26 10.78
N LEU A 13 9.16 1.28 10.04
CA LEU A 13 9.15 -0.12 10.44
C LEU A 13 10.57 -0.67 10.62
N LEU A 14 11.44 -0.46 9.63
CA LEU A 14 12.83 -0.94 9.68
C LEU A 14 13.60 -0.32 10.85
N GLN A 15 13.39 0.97 11.10
CA GLN A 15 13.97 1.68 12.25
C GLN A 15 13.47 1.11 13.58
N ALA A 16 12.16 0.88 13.73
CA ALA A 16 11.57 0.31 14.95
C ALA A 16 12.09 -1.10 15.24
N MET A 17 12.38 -1.90 14.20
CA MET A 17 12.98 -3.23 14.31
C MET A 17 14.51 -3.20 14.42
N ASN A 18 15.12 -2.01 14.42
CA ASN A 18 16.57 -1.81 14.43
C ASN A 18 17.30 -2.52 13.28
N VAL A 19 16.62 -2.68 12.13
CA VAL A 19 17.14 -3.28 10.91
C VAL A 19 17.68 -2.18 10.01
N ARG A 20 18.92 -2.35 9.52
CA ARG A 20 19.50 -1.50 8.47
C ARG A 20 19.55 -2.27 7.16
N VAL A 21 18.95 -1.71 6.13
CA VAL A 21 19.04 -2.22 4.76
C VAL A 21 20.06 -1.36 4.02
N ALA A 22 20.95 -1.99 3.26
CA ALA A 22 21.78 -1.27 2.30
C ALA A 22 20.87 -0.89 1.13
N GLU A 23 20.23 0.29 1.22
CA GLU A 23 19.36 0.80 0.16
C GLU A 23 20.22 1.11 -1.08
N THR A 24 20.11 0.26 -2.10
CA THR A 24 20.88 0.41 -3.35
C THR A 24 20.09 1.14 -4.43
N GLN A 25 18.75 1.16 -4.37
CA GLN A 25 17.88 1.81 -5.35
C GLN A 25 16.56 2.29 -4.73
N HIS A 26 16.12 3.50 -5.10
CA HIS A 26 14.80 4.03 -4.74
C HIS A 26 13.91 4.12 -5.98
N VAL A 27 12.81 3.37 -5.98
CA VAL A 27 11.82 3.38 -7.05
C VAL A 27 10.45 3.66 -6.43
N THR A 28 9.66 4.53 -7.06
CA THR A 28 8.40 5.03 -6.47
C THR A 28 7.14 4.40 -7.05
N GLN A 29 7.25 3.65 -8.15
CA GLN A 29 6.12 2.95 -8.77
C GLN A 29 6.19 1.45 -8.49
N THR A 30 5.12 0.89 -7.91
CA THR A 30 5.02 -0.54 -7.59
C THR A 30 5.24 -1.44 -8.81
N HIS A 31 4.73 -1.07 -9.98
CA HIS A 31 4.95 -1.83 -11.21
C HIS A 31 6.45 -1.93 -11.57
N SER A 32 7.17 -0.82 -11.47
CA SER A 32 8.61 -0.79 -11.73
C SER A 32 9.39 -1.58 -10.69
N ILE A 33 9.02 -1.48 -9.41
CA ILE A 33 9.62 -2.28 -8.33
C ILE A 33 9.46 -3.77 -8.63
N LEU A 34 8.24 -4.23 -8.93
CA LEU A 34 7.97 -5.64 -9.19
C LEU A 34 8.66 -6.13 -10.46
N ALA A 35 8.77 -5.30 -11.51
CA ALA A 35 9.52 -5.64 -12.71
C ALA A 35 11.02 -5.84 -12.43
N LEU A 36 11.62 -5.07 -11.51
CA LEU A 36 13.01 -5.25 -11.11
C LEU A 36 13.21 -6.53 -10.28
N VAL A 37 12.26 -6.84 -9.39
CA VAL A 37 12.25 -8.11 -8.65
C VAL A 37 12.11 -9.29 -9.63
N ALA A 38 11.22 -9.20 -10.60
CA ALA A 38 11.06 -10.18 -11.68
C ALA A 38 12.32 -10.32 -12.54
N ALA A 39 13.13 -9.27 -12.67
CA ALA A 39 14.40 -9.30 -13.37
C ALA A 39 15.57 -9.81 -12.50
N ASP A 40 15.29 -10.32 -11.30
CA ASP A 40 16.26 -10.87 -10.33
C ASP A 40 17.25 -9.83 -9.77
N LEU A 41 16.84 -8.55 -9.73
CA LEU A 41 17.68 -7.46 -9.18
C LEU A 41 17.59 -7.33 -7.65
N GLY A 42 16.73 -8.09 -6.98
CA GLY A 42 16.64 -8.12 -5.52
C GLY A 42 15.22 -8.35 -4.99
N VAL A 43 14.96 -7.82 -3.79
CA VAL A 43 13.68 -7.95 -3.08
C VAL A 43 13.13 -6.57 -2.73
N ALA A 44 11.81 -6.50 -2.53
CA ALA A 44 11.14 -5.25 -2.19
C ALA A 44 10.07 -5.44 -1.11
N LEU A 45 9.87 -4.40 -0.30
CA LEU A 45 8.75 -4.29 0.61
C LEU A 45 7.62 -3.53 -0.08
N VAL A 46 6.43 -4.15 -0.12
CA VAL A 46 5.25 -3.60 -0.80
C VAL A 46 3.99 -3.82 0.05
N PRO A 47 2.96 -2.95 -0.08
CA PRO A 47 1.68 -3.19 0.56
C PRO A 47 1.00 -4.44 -0.02
N ARG A 48 0.15 -5.12 0.78
CA ARG A 48 -0.58 -6.32 0.35
C ARG A 48 -1.35 -6.12 -0.95
N SER A 49 -1.89 -4.93 -1.20
CA SER A 49 -2.62 -4.60 -2.43
C SER A 49 -1.78 -4.77 -3.71
N ALA A 50 -0.45 -4.75 -3.64
CA ALA A 50 0.43 -5.00 -4.77
C ALA A 50 0.29 -6.43 -5.34
N GLN A 51 -0.24 -7.38 -4.57
CA GLN A 51 -0.52 -8.75 -5.03
C GLN A 51 -1.55 -8.82 -6.16
N SER A 52 -2.36 -7.76 -6.34
CA SER A 52 -3.26 -7.63 -7.49
C SER A 52 -2.52 -7.46 -8.83
N ILE A 53 -1.23 -7.12 -8.79
CA ILE A 53 -0.37 -7.01 -9.97
C ILE A 53 0.29 -8.36 -10.18
N HIS A 54 -0.02 -9.02 -11.30
CA HIS A 54 0.50 -10.35 -11.61
C HIS A 54 1.83 -10.27 -12.37
N PHE A 55 2.88 -10.87 -11.80
CA PHE A 55 4.14 -11.20 -12.46
C PHE A 55 4.43 -12.68 -12.21
N ASP A 56 4.61 -13.47 -13.28
CA ASP A 56 4.68 -14.94 -13.21
C ASP A 56 5.82 -15.48 -12.34
N ASN A 57 6.87 -14.69 -12.16
CA ASN A 57 8.10 -15.07 -11.45
C ASN A 57 8.32 -14.29 -10.14
N VAL A 58 7.29 -13.66 -9.58
CA VAL A 58 7.37 -12.95 -8.30
C VAL A 58 6.59 -13.69 -7.23
N ILE A 59 7.27 -14.01 -6.13
CA ILE A 59 6.67 -14.65 -4.95
C ILE A 59 6.49 -13.62 -3.84
N PHE A 60 5.25 -13.39 -3.43
CA PHE A 60 4.93 -12.54 -2.29
C PHE A 60 5.00 -13.34 -0.98
N ARG A 61 5.77 -12.86 -0.01
CA ARG A 61 5.86 -13.46 1.34
C ARG A 61 5.33 -12.48 2.39
N PRO A 62 4.40 -12.91 3.28
CA PRO A 62 3.95 -12.07 4.38
C PRO A 62 5.07 -11.90 5.41
N LEU A 63 5.14 -10.71 6.01
CA LEU A 63 6.03 -10.42 7.13
C LEU A 63 5.37 -10.83 8.45
N VAL A 64 6.07 -11.64 9.25
CA VAL A 64 5.51 -12.36 10.43
C VAL A 64 5.04 -11.42 11.56
N GLU A 65 5.43 -10.14 11.54
CA GLU A 65 5.04 -9.12 12.54
C GLU A 65 4.48 -7.82 11.92
N ALA A 66 4.16 -7.81 10.63
CA ALA A 66 3.72 -6.59 9.95
C ALA A 66 2.27 -6.16 10.27
N HIS A 67 1.54 -6.90 11.11
CA HIS A 67 0.22 -6.48 11.59
C HIS A 67 0.25 -5.12 12.31
N ALA A 68 1.44 -4.71 12.79
CA ALA A 68 1.65 -3.41 13.43
C ALA A 68 1.70 -2.21 12.46
N VAL A 69 1.90 -2.43 11.16
CA VAL A 69 2.02 -1.34 10.17
C VAL A 69 1.01 -1.51 9.07
N ASN A 70 -0.06 -0.71 9.16
CA ASN A 70 -1.11 -0.63 8.16
C ASN A 70 -0.93 0.63 7.32
N ALA A 71 -1.07 0.49 6.01
CA ALA A 71 -1.22 1.63 5.13
C ALA A 71 -2.65 2.17 5.28
N GLU A 72 -2.78 3.41 5.73
CA GLU A 72 -4.08 4.05 5.90
C GLU A 72 -4.61 4.53 4.56
N LEU A 73 -5.88 4.23 4.30
CA LEU A 73 -6.65 4.79 3.20
C LEU A 73 -7.64 5.79 3.76
N VAL A 74 -7.45 7.08 3.44
CA VAL A 74 -8.30 8.17 3.91
C VAL A 74 -9.20 8.64 2.79
N LEU A 75 -10.50 8.70 3.05
CA LEU A 75 -11.48 9.36 2.19
C LEU A 75 -11.76 10.76 2.73
N ALA A 76 -11.52 11.78 1.92
CA ALA A 76 -11.77 13.18 2.28
C ALA A 76 -12.72 13.81 1.27
N TRP A 77 -13.74 14.52 1.77
CA TRP A 77 -14.72 15.23 0.96
C TRP A 77 -15.05 16.58 1.60
N ARG A 78 -15.80 17.41 0.87
CA ARG A 78 -16.35 18.67 1.37
C ARG A 78 -17.85 18.49 1.56
N ASP A 79 -18.38 18.89 2.71
CA ASP A 79 -19.80 18.73 3.04
C ASP A 79 -20.75 19.56 2.14
N ASP A 80 -20.23 20.61 1.52
CA ASP A 80 -21.00 21.60 0.73
C ASP A 80 -20.56 21.63 -0.73
N THR A 81 -20.91 20.60 -1.52
CA THR A 81 -20.70 20.63 -2.98
C THR A 81 -22.01 20.74 -3.77
N GLY A 82 -23.17 20.52 -3.14
CA GLY A 82 -24.48 20.47 -3.83
C GLY A 82 -24.51 19.51 -5.02
N ASN A 83 -23.51 18.64 -5.14
CA ASN A 83 -23.30 17.79 -6.29
C ASN A 83 -23.83 16.40 -5.97
N PRO A 84 -24.95 15.98 -6.57
CA PRO A 84 -25.57 14.69 -6.27
C PRO A 84 -24.66 13.50 -6.60
N VAL A 85 -23.68 13.67 -7.49
CA VAL A 85 -22.68 12.64 -7.80
C VAL A 85 -21.72 12.43 -6.63
N SER A 86 -21.28 13.51 -5.97
CA SER A 86 -20.38 13.44 -4.82
C SER A 86 -21.05 12.75 -3.64
N GLU A 87 -22.31 13.09 -3.35
CA GLU A 87 -23.09 12.45 -2.29
C GLU A 87 -23.30 10.96 -2.56
N THR A 88 -23.66 10.63 -3.81
CA THR A 88 -23.85 9.25 -4.24
C THR A 88 -22.55 8.45 -4.13
N ALA A 89 -21.43 9.00 -4.61
CA ALA A 89 -20.11 8.36 -4.51
C ALA A 89 -19.68 8.18 -3.05
N LEU A 90 -19.86 9.19 -2.20
CA LEU A 90 -19.52 9.11 -0.78
C LEU A 90 -20.31 8.00 -0.07
N ARG A 91 -21.62 7.91 -0.32
CA ARG A 91 -22.46 6.83 0.21
C ARG A 91 -21.93 5.46 -0.20
N TYR A 92 -21.74 5.24 -1.51
CA TYR A 92 -21.26 3.95 -2.02
C TYR A 92 -19.88 3.57 -1.48
N LEU A 93 -18.93 4.52 -1.45
CA LEU A 93 -17.59 4.25 -0.94
C LEU A 93 -17.62 3.94 0.56
N THR A 94 -18.44 4.64 1.35
CA THR A 94 -18.58 4.40 2.79
C THR A 94 -19.19 3.03 3.08
N GLU A 95 -20.23 2.63 2.33
CA GLU A 95 -20.85 1.30 2.43
C GLU A 95 -19.89 0.18 2.01
N PHE A 96 -19.15 0.38 0.91
CA PHE A 96 -18.18 -0.59 0.42
C PHE A 96 -17.05 -0.83 1.42
N PHE A 97 -16.43 0.25 1.92
CA PHE A 97 -15.30 0.13 2.84
C PHE A 97 -15.71 -0.31 4.26
N SER A 98 -16.93 -0.02 4.72
CA SER A 98 -17.43 -0.57 5.98
C SER A 98 -17.64 -2.09 5.92
N THR A 99 -18.06 -2.63 4.78
CA THR A 99 -18.20 -4.08 4.57
C THR A 99 -16.83 -4.76 4.40
N ALA A 100 -15.92 -4.14 3.66
CA ALA A 100 -14.57 -4.65 3.45
C ALA A 100 -13.70 -4.64 4.73
N ALA A 101 -13.92 -3.69 5.65
CA ALA A 101 -13.21 -3.64 6.93
C ALA A 101 -13.54 -4.83 7.85
N HIS A 102 -14.74 -5.42 7.75
CA HIS A 102 -15.17 -6.56 8.57
C HIS A 102 -14.73 -7.94 8.03
N SER A 103 -14.07 -7.97 6.87
CA SER A 103 -13.64 -9.21 6.19
C SER A 103 -12.12 -9.41 6.16
N LEU A 104 -11.37 -8.59 6.89
CA LEU A 104 -9.93 -8.76 7.08
C LEU A 104 -9.66 -9.61 8.35
N PRO A 105 -9.05 -10.80 8.21
CA PRO A 105 -8.50 -11.54 9.35
C PRO A 105 -7.24 -10.86 9.91
#